data_AF-A0A6J3LZ52-F1
#
_entry.id   AF-A0A6J3LZ52-F1
#
_cell.length_a   1.000
_cell.length_b   1.000
_cell.length_c   1.000
_cell.angle_alpha   90.00
_cell.angle_beta   90.00
_cell.angle_gamma   90.00
#
_symmetry.space_group_name_H-M   'P 1'
#
loop_
_entity.id
_entity.type
_entity.pdbx_description
1 polymer ?
#
loop_
_entity_poly.entity_id
_entity_poly.type
_entity_poly.pdbx_seq_one_letter_code
_entity_poly.pdbx_strand_id
1 'polypeptide(L)'
;MRATQSLGVSAVLAAGLVSAQAQTCYSGINIFTARGTGEVPPTGLGIEGTHINAVLDAVPNSHATVIEYPATFGNSSVPAGVQDSNEKIAAYLDACPTSKIVVMGYSQGAVVQGLVLTGTSFSINAEGQAEDYTVPPLPQKYVDQIAAIVFFGDPGYNQNIGTNLDNPNPCTTGARTPRSVDAFGKFGDRLAEWANADDIYACSTGTSFAAHISYFSTANATLTAKFVAGKVGVSAGSPGDSSSSVTTPTRPAYYPPTTPIVHPSTGRSVSQIYATLSKPSRPTASGSRIPVSRASTASRASQVSSASGTGRLPAPATSTATTSPTLTPSRGDAPSLGKPMAAVLGGLALPLLFL
;
A
#
# COMPACT_ATOMS: atom_id res chain seq x y z
N MET A 1 -28.69 76.18 9.61
CA MET A 1 -29.16 74.79 9.73
C MET A 1 -28.86 74.09 8.41
N ARG A 2 -27.82 73.25 8.34
CA ARG A 2 -27.50 72.45 7.13
C ARG A 2 -27.68 70.98 7.49
N ALA A 3 -28.66 70.35 6.88
CA ALA A 3 -29.00 68.94 7.08
C ALA A 3 -28.06 68.06 6.25
N THR A 4 -27.30 67.20 6.91
CA THR A 4 -26.52 66.12 6.28
C THR A 4 -27.42 64.89 6.15
N GLN A 5 -27.75 64.49 4.92
CA GLN A 5 -28.43 63.23 4.63
C GLN A 5 -27.38 62.14 4.37
N SER A 6 -27.41 61.08 5.17
CA SER A 6 -26.56 59.90 5.01
C SER A 6 -27.29 58.87 4.14
N LEU A 7 -26.74 58.56 2.95
CA LEU A 7 -27.18 57.43 2.15
C LEU A 7 -26.61 56.13 2.75
N GLY A 8 -27.49 55.26 3.25
CA GLY A 8 -27.14 53.90 3.64
C GLY A 8 -27.06 52.99 2.42
N VAL A 9 -25.87 52.49 2.10
CA VAL A 9 -25.69 51.42 1.11
C VAL A 9 -25.93 50.09 1.84
N SER A 10 -27.04 49.42 1.51
CA SER A 10 -27.31 48.06 2.00
C SER A 10 -26.56 47.07 1.10
N ALA A 11 -25.52 46.44 1.65
CA ALA A 11 -24.82 45.33 1.00
C ALA A 11 -25.67 44.06 1.13
N VAL A 12 -26.19 43.56 0.02
CA VAL A 12 -26.86 42.25 -0.04
C VAL A 12 -25.79 41.16 -0.07
N LEU A 13 -25.58 40.46 1.05
CA LEU A 13 -24.78 39.24 1.08
C LEU A 13 -25.55 38.13 0.36
N ALA A 14 -25.17 37.83 -0.88
CA ALA A 14 -25.57 36.60 -1.55
C ALA A 14 -24.78 35.42 -0.95
N ALA A 15 -25.37 34.74 0.03
CA ALA A 15 -24.85 33.47 0.52
C ALA A 15 -25.02 32.42 -0.59
N GLY A 16 -23.93 32.07 -1.26
CA GLY A 16 -23.91 30.95 -2.21
C GLY A 16 -24.18 29.66 -1.44
N LEU A 17 -25.35 29.06 -1.66
CA LEU A 17 -25.65 27.72 -1.20
C LEU A 17 -24.73 26.74 -1.95
N VAL A 18 -23.66 26.30 -1.29
CA VAL A 18 -22.94 25.10 -1.73
C VAL A 18 -23.92 23.95 -1.54
N SER A 19 -24.50 23.47 -2.65
CA SER A 19 -25.33 22.27 -2.63
C SER A 19 -24.45 21.12 -2.18
N ALA A 20 -24.63 20.66 -0.94
CA ALA A 20 -24.08 19.40 -0.48
C ALA A 20 -24.69 18.33 -1.38
N GLN A 21 -23.91 17.76 -2.30
CA GLN A 21 -24.37 16.62 -3.06
C GLN A 21 -24.71 15.51 -2.06
N ALA A 22 -25.96 15.05 -2.07
CA ALA A 22 -26.37 13.96 -1.19
C ALA A 22 -25.51 12.74 -1.52
N GLN A 23 -24.82 12.21 -0.51
CA GLN A 23 -24.02 11.00 -0.67
C GLN A 23 -24.95 9.86 -1.10
N THR A 24 -24.60 9.17 -2.20
CA THR A 24 -25.40 8.06 -2.71
C THR A 24 -25.04 6.77 -1.98
N CYS A 25 -26.01 6.12 -1.35
CA CYS A 25 -25.81 4.82 -0.70
C CYS A 25 -26.10 3.68 -1.68
N TYR A 26 -25.03 2.99 -2.09
CA TYR A 26 -25.10 1.79 -2.91
C TYR A 26 -25.63 0.59 -2.13
N SER A 27 -26.61 -0.12 -2.71
CA SER A 27 -27.20 -1.33 -2.13
C SER A 27 -26.39 -2.59 -2.41
N GLY A 28 -25.48 -2.56 -3.39
CA GLY A 28 -24.44 -3.56 -3.59
C GLY A 28 -23.24 -3.28 -2.67
N ILE A 29 -22.17 -2.73 -3.24
CA ILE A 29 -20.97 -2.29 -2.51
C ILE A 29 -20.41 -0.98 -3.03
N ASN A 30 -19.58 -0.31 -2.23
CA ASN A 30 -18.64 0.70 -2.71
C ASN A 30 -17.20 0.17 -2.62
N ILE A 31 -16.51 0.12 -3.75
CA ILE A 31 -15.12 -0.32 -3.87
C ILE A 31 -14.21 0.90 -3.71
N PHE A 32 -13.35 0.93 -2.69
CA PHE A 32 -12.32 1.95 -2.54
C PHE A 32 -11.01 1.41 -3.11
N THR A 33 -10.55 1.99 -4.23
CA THR A 33 -9.42 1.45 -5.00
C THR A 33 -8.25 2.42 -5.04
N ALA A 34 -7.05 1.93 -4.74
CA ALA A 34 -5.81 2.70 -4.79
C ALA A 34 -4.87 2.11 -5.86
N ARG A 35 -4.48 2.96 -6.81
CA ARG A 35 -3.66 2.61 -7.99
C ARG A 35 -2.18 2.40 -7.66
N GLY A 36 -1.39 1.96 -8.63
CA GLY A 36 0.06 1.77 -8.49
C GLY A 36 0.89 3.02 -8.79
N THR A 37 2.18 2.97 -8.45
CA THR A 37 3.13 4.06 -8.72
C THR A 37 3.23 4.35 -10.23
N GLY A 38 3.21 5.63 -10.61
CA GLY A 38 3.36 6.09 -11.99
C GLY A 38 2.03 6.15 -12.78
N GLU A 39 0.95 5.61 -12.23
CA GLU A 39 -0.40 5.84 -12.73
C GLU A 39 -0.83 7.27 -12.37
N VAL A 40 -0.40 8.29 -13.12
CA VAL A 40 -0.66 9.70 -12.76
C VAL A 40 -2.06 10.17 -13.18
N PRO A 41 -2.74 11.03 -12.39
CA PRO A 41 -4.09 11.48 -12.70
C PRO A 41 -4.22 12.29 -14.00
N PRO A 42 -5.40 12.29 -14.64
CA PRO A 42 -6.57 11.48 -14.30
C PRO A 42 -6.41 10.04 -14.82
N THR A 43 -6.26 9.08 -13.91
CA THR A 43 -6.09 7.66 -14.27
C THR A 43 -7.41 6.90 -14.25
N GLY A 44 -8.42 7.43 -13.53
CA GLY A 44 -9.64 6.69 -13.25
C GLY A 44 -9.32 5.42 -12.46
N LEU A 45 -9.79 4.27 -12.96
CA LEU A 45 -9.59 2.97 -12.31
C LEU A 45 -8.18 2.36 -12.53
N GLY A 46 -7.34 3.00 -13.35
CA GLY A 46 -6.00 2.49 -13.65
C GLY A 46 -5.99 1.09 -14.27
N ILE A 47 -4.88 0.38 -14.09
CA ILE A 47 -4.68 -0.99 -14.58
C ILE A 47 -5.64 -2.00 -13.90
N GLU A 48 -6.14 -1.67 -12.70
CA GLU A 48 -7.14 -2.47 -11.99
C GLU A 48 -8.52 -2.45 -12.64
N GLY A 49 -8.77 -1.55 -13.61
CA GLY A 49 -10.10 -1.29 -14.17
C GLY A 49 -10.85 -2.53 -14.66
N THR A 50 -10.17 -3.48 -15.31
CA THR A 50 -10.80 -4.74 -15.75
C THR A 50 -11.33 -5.57 -14.58
N HIS A 51 -10.63 -5.59 -13.45
CA HIS A 51 -11.01 -6.37 -12.27
C HIS A 51 -12.13 -5.67 -11.51
N ILE A 52 -12.04 -4.36 -11.36
CA ILE A 52 -13.08 -3.54 -10.73
C ILE A 52 -14.38 -3.66 -11.52
N ASN A 53 -14.35 -3.54 -12.85
CA ASN A 53 -15.54 -3.69 -13.67
C ASN A 53 -16.15 -5.08 -13.56
N ALA A 54 -15.34 -6.14 -13.55
CA ALA A 54 -15.84 -7.50 -13.34
C ALA A 54 -16.56 -7.67 -11.97
N VAL A 55 -16.06 -7.00 -10.92
CA VAL A 55 -16.73 -6.98 -9.61
C VAL A 55 -18.06 -6.20 -9.68
N LEU A 56 -18.06 -5.03 -10.33
CA LEU A 56 -19.28 -4.22 -10.49
C LEU A 56 -20.36 -4.94 -11.30
N ASP A 57 -19.97 -5.74 -12.30
CA ASP A 57 -20.88 -6.57 -13.08
C ASP A 57 -21.42 -7.76 -12.25
N ALA A 58 -20.58 -8.38 -11.41
CA ALA A 58 -20.96 -9.51 -10.57
C ALA A 58 -21.77 -9.10 -9.32
N VAL A 59 -21.66 -7.86 -8.88
CA VAL A 59 -22.37 -7.31 -7.71
C VAL A 59 -23.18 -6.08 -8.15
N PRO A 60 -24.45 -6.24 -8.56
CA PRO A 60 -25.28 -5.15 -9.05
C PRO A 60 -25.45 -4.00 -8.05
N ASN A 61 -25.77 -2.81 -8.56
CA ASN A 61 -25.95 -1.58 -7.76
C ASN A 61 -24.73 -1.18 -6.93
N SER A 62 -23.54 -1.50 -7.43
CA SER A 62 -22.26 -1.15 -6.82
C SER A 62 -21.60 0.04 -7.51
N HIS A 63 -20.59 0.60 -6.84
CA HIS A 63 -19.78 1.70 -7.35
C HIS A 63 -18.30 1.53 -6.98
N ALA A 64 -17.43 2.25 -7.69
CA ALA A 64 -16.01 2.30 -7.40
C ALA A 64 -15.57 3.76 -7.15
N THR A 65 -15.04 3.98 -5.95
CA THR A 65 -14.43 5.24 -5.51
C THR A 65 -12.91 5.13 -5.63
N VAL A 66 -12.31 6.04 -6.39
CA VAL A 66 -10.85 6.09 -6.59
C VAL A 66 -10.19 6.87 -5.45
N ILE A 67 -9.08 6.35 -4.92
CA ILE A 67 -8.22 7.06 -3.97
C ILE A 67 -7.31 8.03 -4.72
N GLU A 68 -7.41 9.30 -4.34
CA GLU A 68 -6.73 10.42 -5.00
C GLU A 68 -5.50 10.81 -4.19
N TYR A 69 -4.36 10.35 -4.67
CA TYR A 69 -3.07 10.63 -4.06
C TYR A 69 -1.99 10.76 -5.13
N PRO A 70 -0.73 11.12 -4.82
CA PRO A 70 0.30 11.30 -5.84
C PRO A 70 0.62 10.05 -6.67
N ALA A 71 0.59 8.86 -6.07
CA ALA A 71 1.09 7.61 -6.66
C ALA A 71 2.50 7.76 -7.26
N THR A 72 3.38 8.46 -6.54
CA THR A 72 4.78 8.66 -6.93
C THR A 72 5.70 7.90 -6.00
N PHE A 73 6.99 7.91 -6.32
CA PHE A 73 8.05 7.36 -5.47
C PHE A 73 8.39 8.24 -4.26
N GLY A 74 7.75 9.41 -4.11
CA GLY A 74 8.00 10.29 -2.97
C GLY A 74 7.39 9.73 -1.69
N ASN A 75 8.11 9.88 -0.56
CA ASN A 75 7.71 9.36 0.76
C ASN A 75 6.36 9.94 1.26
N SER A 76 5.88 11.06 0.71
CA SER A 76 4.57 11.63 1.03
C SER A 76 3.41 11.00 0.25
N SER A 77 3.69 10.18 -0.76
CA SER A 77 2.68 9.54 -1.61
C SER A 77 1.80 8.62 -0.78
N VAL A 78 2.39 7.61 -0.13
CA VAL A 78 1.64 6.62 0.66
C VAL A 78 0.83 7.25 1.79
N PRO A 79 1.37 8.14 2.65
CA PRO A 79 0.59 8.81 3.69
C PRO A 79 -0.59 9.62 3.15
N ALA A 80 -0.43 10.31 2.01
CA ALA A 80 -1.52 11.02 1.37
C ALA A 80 -2.62 10.07 0.86
N GLY A 81 -2.23 8.91 0.33
CA GLY A 81 -3.19 7.87 -0.07
C GLY A 81 -3.97 7.29 1.11
N VAL A 82 -3.31 7.07 2.24
CA VAL A 82 -3.97 6.59 3.46
C VAL A 82 -4.95 7.63 3.99
N GLN A 83 -4.54 8.90 3.99
CA GLN A 83 -5.40 10.00 4.39
C GLN A 83 -6.67 10.08 3.52
N ASP A 84 -6.53 10.14 2.20
CA ASP A 84 -7.67 10.25 1.29
C ASP A 84 -8.59 9.02 1.37
N SER A 85 -8.02 7.81 1.51
CA SER A 85 -8.81 6.59 1.70
C SER A 85 -9.61 6.61 3.02
N ASN A 86 -8.97 6.98 4.13
CA ASN A 86 -9.66 7.13 5.41
C ASN A 86 -10.79 8.17 5.34
N GLU A 87 -10.53 9.33 4.75
CA GLU A 87 -11.51 10.42 4.61
C GLU A 87 -12.72 9.97 3.78
N LYS A 88 -12.48 9.32 2.63
CA LYS A 88 -13.55 8.85 1.74
C LYS A 88 -14.35 7.70 2.33
N ILE A 89 -13.69 6.73 2.97
CA ILE A 89 -14.37 5.62 3.64
C ILE A 89 -15.22 6.15 4.79
N ALA A 90 -14.66 7.01 5.65
CA ALA A 90 -15.38 7.58 6.78
C ALA A 90 -16.59 8.40 6.32
N ALA A 91 -16.40 9.29 5.33
CA ALA A 91 -17.49 10.10 4.79
C ALA A 91 -18.61 9.25 4.17
N TYR A 92 -18.25 8.17 3.45
CA TYR A 92 -19.24 7.25 2.90
C TYR A 92 -19.99 6.48 3.99
N LEU A 93 -19.29 5.92 4.97
CA LEU A 93 -19.91 5.08 6.00
C LEU A 93 -20.64 5.87 7.09
N ASP A 94 -20.31 7.14 7.30
CA ASP A 94 -21.11 8.02 8.15
C ASP A 94 -22.46 8.37 7.50
N ALA A 95 -22.47 8.52 6.17
CA ALA A 95 -23.72 8.75 5.42
C ALA A 95 -24.50 7.47 5.13
N CYS A 96 -23.81 6.33 4.97
CA CYS A 96 -24.35 5.04 4.57
C CYS A 96 -23.94 3.94 5.56
N PRO A 97 -24.40 3.99 6.83
CA PRO A 97 -23.87 3.18 7.93
C PRO A 97 -24.17 1.68 7.83
N THR A 98 -25.03 1.25 6.90
CA THR A 98 -25.36 -0.16 6.68
C THR A 98 -24.72 -0.74 5.41
N SER A 99 -24.01 0.08 4.63
CA SER A 99 -23.42 -0.35 3.37
C SER A 99 -22.25 -1.31 3.60
N LYS A 100 -21.95 -2.13 2.60
CA LYS A 100 -20.73 -2.93 2.58
C LYS A 100 -19.70 -2.25 1.68
N ILE A 101 -18.44 -2.31 2.08
CA ILE A 101 -17.34 -1.77 1.30
C ILE A 101 -16.34 -2.85 0.92
N VAL A 102 -15.63 -2.62 -0.16
CA VAL A 102 -14.51 -3.45 -0.59
C VAL A 102 -13.30 -2.56 -0.70
N VAL A 103 -12.15 -3.05 -0.25
CA VAL A 103 -10.89 -2.34 -0.35
C VAL A 103 -10.03 -3.03 -1.39
N MET A 104 -9.61 -2.29 -2.42
CA MET A 104 -8.77 -2.80 -3.50
C MET A 104 -7.51 -1.96 -3.65
N GLY A 105 -6.41 -2.58 -4.05
CA GLY A 105 -5.23 -1.82 -4.42
C GLY A 105 -4.18 -2.63 -5.16
N TYR A 106 -3.43 -1.92 -6.00
CA TYR A 106 -2.34 -2.47 -6.79
C TYR A 106 -1.01 -1.82 -6.41
N SER A 107 0.04 -2.62 -6.24
CA SER A 107 1.41 -2.15 -6.00
C SER A 107 1.47 -1.21 -4.79
N GLN A 108 1.92 0.04 -4.95
CA GLN A 108 1.87 1.07 -3.90
C GLN A 108 0.47 1.29 -3.32
N GLY A 109 -0.59 1.13 -4.11
CA GLY A 109 -1.96 1.22 -3.65
C GLY A 109 -2.38 0.08 -2.71
N ALA A 110 -1.81 -1.12 -2.87
CA ALA A 110 -1.98 -2.20 -1.90
C ALA A 110 -1.33 -1.84 -0.55
N VAL A 111 -0.16 -1.18 -0.57
CA VAL A 111 0.49 -0.65 0.64
C VAL A 111 -0.39 0.40 1.32
N VAL A 112 -0.93 1.35 0.55
CA VAL A 112 -1.86 2.38 1.04
C VAL A 112 -3.04 1.73 1.76
N GLN A 113 -3.70 0.78 1.11
CA GLN A 113 -4.87 0.15 1.70
C GLN A 113 -4.54 -0.82 2.84
N GLY A 114 -3.37 -1.47 2.80
CA GLY A 114 -2.86 -2.25 3.92
C GLY A 114 -2.64 -1.38 5.17
N LEU A 115 -2.12 -0.17 4.98
CA LEU A 115 -1.94 0.83 6.04
C LEU A 115 -3.26 1.42 6.54
N VAL A 116 -4.26 1.61 5.68
CA VAL A 116 -5.63 1.97 6.12
C VAL A 116 -6.14 0.95 7.15
N LEU A 117 -5.78 -0.32 7.02
CA LEU A 117 -6.28 -1.39 7.90
C LEU A 117 -5.47 -1.57 9.20
N THR A 118 -4.20 -1.18 9.22
CA THR A 118 -3.27 -1.49 10.32
C THR A 118 -2.53 -0.30 10.91
N GLY A 119 -2.43 0.82 10.19
CA GLY A 119 -1.82 2.07 10.63
C GLY A 119 -0.28 2.05 10.64
N THR A 120 0.32 0.88 10.75
CA THR A 120 1.77 0.70 10.68
C THR A 120 2.12 -0.35 9.64
N SER A 121 3.13 -0.03 8.83
CA SER A 121 3.68 -0.97 7.87
C SER A 121 5.13 -0.62 7.61
N PHE A 122 5.92 -1.67 7.38
CA PHE A 122 7.23 -1.57 6.77
C PHE A 122 7.04 -1.96 5.31
N SER A 123 7.33 -1.04 4.40
CA SER A 123 7.22 -1.30 2.97
C SER A 123 8.56 -1.12 2.29
N ILE A 124 8.70 -1.69 1.10
CA ILE A 124 9.72 -1.31 0.15
C ILE A 124 9.10 -0.30 -0.83
N ASN A 125 9.73 0.86 -1.03
CA ASN A 125 9.37 1.75 -2.12
C ASN A 125 9.82 1.17 -3.46
N ALA A 126 9.38 1.77 -4.55
CA ALA A 126 9.68 1.20 -5.86
C ALA A 126 11.16 1.43 -6.32
N GLU A 127 11.98 2.13 -5.53
CA GLU A 127 13.46 2.11 -5.61
C GLU A 127 14.11 0.94 -4.85
N GLY A 128 13.33 0.10 -4.16
CA GLY A 128 13.86 -1.00 -3.37
C GLY A 128 14.29 -0.61 -1.95
N GLN A 129 13.96 0.61 -1.49
CA GLN A 129 14.34 1.11 -0.17
C GLN A 129 13.24 0.84 0.85
N ALA A 130 13.65 0.46 2.05
CA ALA A 130 12.77 0.34 3.20
C ALA A 130 12.20 1.69 3.62
N GLU A 131 10.89 1.74 3.79
CA GLU A 131 10.15 2.87 4.30
C GLU A 131 9.24 2.44 5.45
N ASP A 132 9.43 3.10 6.59
CA ASP A 132 8.57 2.95 7.76
C ASP A 132 7.44 3.96 7.69
N TYR A 133 6.22 3.44 7.72
CA TYR A 133 5.01 4.25 7.76
C TYR A 133 4.31 4.09 9.11
N THR A 134 4.00 5.22 9.71
CA THR A 134 3.07 5.31 10.86
C THR A 134 2.03 6.36 10.53
N VAL A 135 0.81 5.92 10.34
CA VAL A 135 -0.35 6.71 9.95
C VAL A 135 -1.57 6.27 10.77
N PRO A 136 -2.56 7.15 10.99
CA PRO A 136 -3.80 6.73 11.64
C PRO A 136 -4.49 5.63 10.82
N PRO A 137 -4.78 4.45 11.39
CA PRO A 137 -5.61 3.46 10.72
C PRO A 137 -7.06 3.95 10.63
N LEU A 138 -7.83 3.31 9.76
CA LEU A 138 -9.27 3.47 9.69
C LEU A 138 -9.89 3.16 11.07
N PRO A 139 -10.78 4.02 11.60
CA PRO A 139 -11.46 3.75 12.85
C PRO A 139 -12.16 2.39 12.84
N GLN A 140 -12.00 1.63 13.92
CA GLN A 140 -12.45 0.24 14.00
C GLN A 140 -13.95 0.06 13.69
N LYS A 141 -14.80 1.07 13.98
CA LYS A 141 -16.24 1.07 13.65
C LYS A 141 -16.54 0.86 12.15
N TYR A 142 -15.60 1.23 11.28
CA TYR A 142 -15.74 1.09 9.83
C TYR A 142 -15.15 -0.23 9.30
N VAL A 143 -14.19 -0.81 10.03
CA VAL A 143 -13.49 -2.04 9.64
C VAL A 143 -14.46 -3.23 9.52
N ASP A 144 -15.51 -3.24 10.33
CA ASP A 144 -16.54 -4.29 10.31
C ASP A 144 -17.45 -4.21 9.06
N GLN A 145 -17.42 -3.10 8.32
CA GLN A 145 -18.17 -2.93 7.07
C GLN A 145 -17.41 -3.42 5.83
N ILE A 146 -16.13 -3.74 5.97
CA ILE A 146 -15.29 -4.25 4.88
C ILE A 146 -15.68 -5.71 4.59
N ALA A 147 -16.33 -5.96 3.47
CA ALA A 147 -16.73 -7.31 3.08
C ALA A 147 -15.55 -8.09 2.47
N ALA A 148 -14.71 -7.44 1.67
CA ALA A 148 -13.58 -8.06 1.00
C ALA A 148 -12.40 -7.09 0.86
N ILE A 149 -11.19 -7.65 0.82
CA ILE A 149 -9.93 -6.96 0.55
C ILE A 149 -9.25 -7.69 -0.61
N VAL A 150 -8.82 -6.96 -1.63
CA VAL A 150 -8.16 -7.53 -2.81
C VAL A 150 -6.91 -6.74 -3.15
N PHE A 151 -5.75 -7.39 -3.13
CA PHE A 151 -4.49 -6.77 -3.50
C PHE A 151 -3.79 -7.46 -4.67
N PHE A 152 -3.10 -6.67 -5.49
CA PHE A 152 -2.29 -7.15 -6.61
C PHE A 152 -0.87 -6.62 -6.46
N GLY A 153 0.12 -7.51 -6.51
CA GLY A 153 1.53 -7.15 -6.44
C GLY A 153 1.90 -6.37 -5.17
N ASP A 154 1.31 -6.71 -4.02
CA ASP A 154 1.55 -5.96 -2.77
C ASP A 154 3.01 -6.09 -2.30
N PRO A 155 3.78 -4.98 -2.19
CA PRO A 155 5.09 -4.98 -1.52
C PRO A 155 5.04 -5.40 -0.04
N GLY A 156 3.86 -5.41 0.58
CA GLY A 156 3.59 -5.95 1.91
C GLY A 156 3.08 -7.40 1.92
N TYR A 157 3.05 -8.11 0.79
CA TYR A 157 2.49 -9.46 0.69
C TYR A 157 3.13 -10.42 1.69
N ASN A 158 2.29 -11.14 2.44
CA ASN A 158 2.70 -12.21 3.34
C ASN A 158 1.97 -13.49 2.94
N GLN A 159 2.72 -14.52 2.54
CA GLN A 159 2.18 -15.79 2.06
C GLN A 159 1.37 -16.57 3.10
N ASN A 160 1.45 -16.18 4.38
CA ASN A 160 0.74 -16.83 5.49
C ASN A 160 -0.60 -16.14 5.81
N ILE A 161 -1.01 -15.12 5.04
CA ILE A 161 -2.24 -14.36 5.27
C ILE A 161 -3.10 -14.37 4.01
N GLY A 162 -4.39 -14.57 4.18
CA GLY A 162 -5.34 -14.50 3.07
C GLY A 162 -5.28 -15.71 2.15
N THR A 163 -5.87 -15.56 0.97
CA THR A 163 -5.90 -16.58 -0.07
C THR A 163 -5.22 -16.07 -1.33
N ASN A 164 -4.35 -16.88 -1.93
CA ASN A 164 -3.86 -16.64 -3.27
C ASN A 164 -4.75 -17.42 -4.26
N LEU A 165 -5.56 -16.71 -5.03
CA LEU A 165 -6.64 -17.30 -5.83
C LEU A 165 -6.12 -17.81 -7.18
N ASP A 166 -5.99 -19.13 -7.29
CA ASP A 166 -5.63 -19.88 -8.51
C ASP A 166 -4.47 -19.26 -9.32
N ASN A 167 -3.53 -18.59 -8.65
CA ASN A 167 -2.35 -18.05 -9.31
C ASN A 167 -1.46 -19.22 -9.76
N PRO A 168 -1.20 -19.37 -11.06
CA PRO A 168 -0.40 -20.49 -11.58
C PRO A 168 1.07 -20.43 -11.16
N ASN A 169 1.57 -19.28 -10.70
CA ASN A 169 2.94 -19.09 -10.26
C ASN A 169 3.02 -18.21 -8.99
N PRO A 170 2.49 -18.70 -7.85
CA PRO A 170 2.36 -17.88 -6.64
C PRO A 170 3.70 -17.69 -5.95
N CYS A 171 3.92 -16.50 -5.38
CA CYS A 171 5.03 -16.27 -4.46
C CYS A 171 4.82 -17.05 -3.16
N THR A 172 5.82 -17.86 -2.80
CA THR A 172 5.82 -18.70 -1.58
C THR A 172 6.71 -18.17 -0.47
N THR A 173 7.52 -17.15 -0.75
CA THR A 173 8.49 -16.59 0.20
C THR A 173 7.99 -15.32 0.89
N GLY A 174 6.90 -14.73 0.40
CA GLY A 174 6.42 -13.41 0.83
C GLY A 174 7.25 -12.29 0.22
N ALA A 175 6.80 -11.05 0.38
CA ALA A 175 7.56 -9.87 -0.01
C ALA A 175 8.84 -9.74 0.85
N ARG A 176 9.73 -8.81 0.47
CA ARG A 176 10.94 -8.52 1.26
C ARG A 176 10.61 -7.98 2.65
N THR A 177 9.43 -7.37 2.77
CA THR A 177 8.93 -6.71 3.97
C THR A 177 7.48 -7.12 4.20
N PRO A 178 7.24 -8.41 4.50
CA PRO A 178 5.90 -8.94 4.59
C PRO A 178 5.17 -8.32 5.78
N ARG A 179 3.89 -7.98 5.61
CA ARG A 179 3.04 -7.47 6.69
C ARG A 179 2.98 -8.45 7.86
N SER A 180 2.86 -7.92 9.08
CA SER A 180 2.78 -8.74 10.29
C SER A 180 1.50 -9.58 10.34
N VAL A 181 1.66 -10.87 10.62
CA VAL A 181 0.53 -11.80 10.85
C VAL A 181 -0.28 -11.37 12.07
N ASP A 182 0.35 -10.88 13.12
CA ASP A 182 -0.36 -10.46 14.34
C ASP A 182 -1.24 -9.23 14.09
N ALA A 183 -0.76 -8.29 13.28
CA ALA A 183 -1.50 -7.06 12.98
C ALA A 183 -2.58 -7.27 11.92
N PHE A 184 -2.27 -8.05 10.87
CA PHE A 184 -3.11 -8.16 9.67
C PHE A 184 -3.88 -9.49 9.57
N GLY A 185 -3.48 -10.52 10.30
CA GLY A 185 -4.05 -11.88 10.20
C GLY A 185 -5.57 -11.94 10.41
N LYS A 186 -6.13 -11.02 11.20
CA LYS A 186 -7.58 -10.85 11.40
C LYS A 186 -8.39 -10.52 10.14
N PHE A 187 -7.72 -10.21 9.03
CA PHE A 187 -8.34 -9.96 7.72
C PHE A 187 -8.23 -11.16 6.78
N GLY A 188 -7.49 -12.20 7.13
CA GLY A 188 -7.17 -13.33 6.25
C GLY A 188 -8.41 -14.07 5.75
N ASP A 189 -9.50 -14.06 6.50
CA ASP A 189 -10.77 -14.66 6.10
C ASP A 189 -11.45 -13.93 4.93
N ARG A 190 -11.10 -12.66 4.67
CA ARG A 190 -11.69 -11.82 3.61
C ARG A 190 -10.66 -11.14 2.72
N LEU A 191 -9.42 -11.63 2.72
CA LEU A 191 -8.30 -11.14 1.94
C LEU A 191 -7.94 -12.08 0.80
N ALA A 192 -7.90 -11.56 -0.43
CA ALA A 192 -7.31 -12.21 -1.58
C ALA A 192 -6.13 -11.39 -2.10
N GLU A 193 -5.00 -12.04 -2.34
CA GLU A 193 -3.80 -11.37 -2.84
C GLU A 193 -3.17 -12.16 -3.98
N TRP A 194 -2.85 -11.47 -5.08
CA TRP A 194 -2.03 -12.02 -6.14
C TRP A 194 -0.60 -11.48 -6.01
N ALA A 195 0.33 -12.38 -5.73
CA ALA A 195 1.76 -12.13 -5.81
C ALA A 195 2.40 -13.24 -6.65
N ASN A 196 3.08 -12.87 -7.73
CA ASN A 196 3.79 -13.81 -8.60
C ASN A 196 5.19 -14.11 -8.05
N ALA A 197 5.69 -15.34 -8.26
CA ALA A 197 6.98 -15.77 -7.69
C ALA A 197 8.20 -14.95 -8.15
N ASP A 198 8.14 -14.35 -9.35
CA ASP A 198 9.21 -13.48 -9.89
C ASP A 198 8.87 -11.99 -9.80
N ASP A 199 7.78 -11.61 -9.10
CA ASP A 199 7.47 -10.21 -8.85
C ASP A 199 8.55 -9.56 -7.99
N ILE A 200 9.21 -8.53 -8.54
CA ILE A 200 10.33 -7.83 -7.89
C ILE A 200 9.97 -7.15 -6.56
N TYR A 201 8.70 -6.79 -6.33
CA TYR A 201 8.24 -6.12 -5.12
C TYR A 201 7.45 -7.04 -4.20
N ALA A 202 6.56 -7.88 -4.75
CA ALA A 202 5.68 -8.74 -3.96
C ALA A 202 6.32 -10.06 -3.55
N CYS A 203 7.47 -10.42 -4.13
CA CYS A 203 8.20 -11.63 -3.80
C CYS A 203 9.67 -11.36 -3.47
N SER A 204 10.14 -11.86 -2.33
CA SER A 204 11.51 -11.62 -1.86
C SER A 204 12.58 -12.16 -2.79
N THR A 205 12.26 -13.21 -3.55
CA THR A 205 13.11 -13.82 -4.58
C THR A 205 12.92 -13.25 -5.98
N GLY A 206 11.92 -12.39 -6.17
CA GLY A 206 11.56 -11.90 -7.49
C GLY A 206 12.49 -10.82 -8.03
N THR A 207 12.56 -10.75 -9.35
CA THR A 207 13.45 -9.84 -10.10
C THR A 207 12.78 -9.18 -11.29
N SER A 208 11.55 -9.55 -11.63
CA SER A 208 10.86 -9.14 -12.84
C SER A 208 9.78 -8.11 -12.59
N PHE A 209 9.97 -6.93 -13.18
CA PHE A 209 8.90 -5.93 -13.28
C PHE A 209 7.75 -6.39 -14.19
N ALA A 210 8.03 -7.24 -15.19
CA ALA A 210 6.99 -7.80 -16.04
C ALA A 210 6.03 -8.70 -15.25
N ALA A 211 6.55 -9.47 -14.28
CA ALA A 211 5.73 -10.26 -13.37
C ALA A 211 4.82 -9.35 -12.52
N HIS A 212 5.32 -8.20 -12.09
CA HIS A 212 4.58 -7.22 -11.27
C HIS A 212 3.38 -6.58 -11.97
N ILE A 213 3.43 -6.41 -13.30
CA ILE A 213 2.33 -5.81 -14.06
C ILE A 213 1.37 -6.85 -14.68
N SER A 214 1.63 -8.14 -14.48
CA SER A 214 0.94 -9.23 -15.22
C SER A 214 -0.36 -9.73 -14.59
N TYR A 215 -0.78 -9.15 -13.46
CA TYR A 215 -1.97 -9.60 -12.73
C TYR A 215 -3.28 -9.42 -13.49
N PHE A 216 -3.33 -8.51 -14.47
CA PHE A 216 -4.57 -7.94 -14.98
C PHE A 216 -5.21 -8.71 -16.16
N SER A 217 -5.29 -10.03 -16.05
CA SER A 217 -5.96 -10.89 -17.04
C SER A 217 -7.47 -11.01 -16.80
N THR A 218 -8.25 -11.35 -17.84
CA THR A 218 -9.70 -11.64 -17.71
C THR A 218 -9.98 -12.81 -16.77
N ALA A 219 -9.08 -13.81 -16.72
CA ALA A 219 -9.21 -14.94 -15.81
C ALA A 219 -9.10 -14.49 -14.35
N ASN A 220 -8.10 -13.67 -14.02
CA ASN A 220 -7.94 -13.12 -12.68
C ASN A 220 -9.10 -12.16 -12.34
N ALA A 221 -9.59 -11.35 -13.28
CA ALA A 221 -10.76 -10.50 -13.07
C ALA A 221 -12.01 -11.32 -12.68
N THR A 222 -12.20 -12.47 -13.33
CA THR A 222 -13.28 -13.41 -13.02
C THR A 222 -13.14 -13.98 -11.61
N LEU A 223 -11.93 -14.37 -11.21
CA LEU A 223 -11.64 -14.86 -9.87
C LEU A 223 -11.86 -13.79 -8.80
N THR A 224 -11.44 -12.55 -9.06
CA THR A 224 -11.70 -11.40 -8.20
C THR A 224 -13.19 -11.15 -8.03
N ALA A 225 -13.95 -11.11 -9.12
CA ALA A 225 -15.40 -10.94 -9.09
C ALA A 225 -16.09 -12.04 -8.27
N LYS A 226 -15.71 -13.30 -8.49
CA LYS A 226 -16.25 -14.46 -7.76
C LYS A 226 -15.93 -14.39 -6.27
N PHE A 227 -14.70 -14.03 -5.92
CA PHE A 227 -14.29 -13.87 -4.53
C PHE A 227 -15.08 -12.77 -3.83
N VAL A 228 -15.16 -11.58 -4.42
CA VAL A 228 -15.89 -10.45 -3.84
C VAL A 228 -17.37 -10.77 -3.72
N ALA A 229 -17.99 -11.31 -4.77
CA ALA A 229 -19.40 -11.74 -4.75
C ALA A 229 -19.67 -12.73 -3.61
N GLY A 230 -18.81 -13.73 -3.45
CA GLY A 230 -18.91 -14.71 -2.35
C GLY A 230 -18.79 -14.08 -0.97
N LYS A 231 -17.93 -13.07 -0.79
CA LYS A 231 -17.78 -12.36 0.49
C LYS A 231 -18.96 -11.43 0.82
N VAL A 232 -19.63 -10.88 -0.18
CA VAL A 232 -20.83 -10.04 0.01
C VAL A 232 -22.13 -10.85 0.06
N GLY A 233 -22.07 -12.18 -0.13
CA GLY A 233 -23.22 -13.08 -0.06
C GLY A 233 -24.10 -13.08 -1.30
N VAL A 234 -23.58 -12.67 -2.46
CA VAL A 234 -24.26 -12.78 -3.74
C VAL A 234 -23.67 -13.92 -4.56
N SER A 235 -24.50 -14.66 -5.28
CA SER A 235 -23.99 -15.61 -6.27
C SER A 235 -23.42 -14.80 -7.43
N ALA A 236 -22.14 -14.96 -7.75
CA ALA A 236 -21.57 -14.38 -8.96
C ALA A 236 -22.37 -14.89 -10.15
N GLY A 237 -23.17 -14.03 -10.78
CA GLY A 237 -23.87 -14.39 -12.00
C GLY A 237 -22.83 -14.78 -13.04
N SER A 238 -22.98 -15.94 -13.69
CA SER A 238 -22.20 -16.25 -14.88
C SER A 238 -22.45 -15.15 -15.93
N PRO A 239 -21.41 -14.62 -16.59
CA PRO A 239 -21.61 -13.70 -17.70
C PRO A 239 -22.23 -14.47 -18.87
N GLY A 240 -23.56 -14.39 -19.02
CA GLY A 240 -24.29 -14.94 -20.15
C GLY A 240 -25.39 -15.93 -19.77
N ASP A 241 -26.49 -15.42 -19.21
CA ASP A 241 -27.83 -15.92 -19.50
C ASP A 241 -28.87 -14.95 -18.96
N SER A 242 -29.14 -13.90 -19.73
CA SER A 242 -30.34 -13.07 -19.56
C SER A 242 -30.68 -12.46 -20.92
N SER A 243 -31.32 -13.28 -21.76
CA SER A 243 -32.17 -12.75 -22.83
C SER A 243 -33.39 -12.11 -22.16
N SER A 244 -33.31 -10.81 -21.95
CA SER A 244 -34.47 -9.96 -21.69
C SER A 244 -34.10 -8.57 -22.16
N SER A 245 -34.96 -8.00 -23.02
CA SER A 245 -34.81 -6.68 -23.61
C SER A 245 -34.69 -5.62 -22.51
N VAL A 246 -33.46 -5.22 -22.21
CA VAL A 246 -33.16 -4.10 -21.32
C VAL A 246 -32.82 -2.89 -22.18
N THR A 247 -33.68 -1.87 -22.09
CA THR A 247 -33.36 -0.51 -22.52
C THR A 247 -32.11 -0.06 -21.78
N THR A 248 -31.02 0.15 -22.51
CA THR A 248 -29.74 0.66 -22.02
C THR A 248 -29.95 1.89 -21.13
N PRO A 249 -29.65 1.85 -19.82
CA PRO A 249 -29.48 3.06 -19.05
C PRO A 249 -28.17 3.70 -19.52
N THR A 250 -28.27 4.90 -20.07
CA THR A 250 -27.10 5.70 -20.46
C THR A 250 -26.25 5.97 -19.21
N ARG A 251 -25.15 5.23 -19.07
CA ARG A 251 -24.10 5.46 -18.08
C ARG A 251 -23.64 6.92 -18.14
N PRO A 252 -23.61 7.68 -17.03
CA PRO A 252 -22.88 8.94 -17.01
C PRO A 252 -21.42 8.62 -17.30
N ALA A 253 -20.87 9.17 -18.38
CA ALA A 253 -19.44 9.14 -18.59
C ALA A 253 -18.75 9.77 -17.37
N TYR A 254 -17.74 9.10 -16.84
CA TYR A 254 -16.83 9.71 -15.89
C TYR A 254 -16.13 10.87 -16.60
N TYR A 255 -16.54 12.10 -16.28
CA TYR A 255 -15.88 13.32 -16.73
C TYR A 255 -14.91 13.75 -15.63
N PRO A 256 -13.58 13.72 -15.87
CA PRO A 256 -12.65 14.34 -14.95
C PRO A 256 -12.93 15.86 -14.88
N PRO A 257 -12.71 16.51 -13.74
CA PRO A 257 -12.86 17.96 -13.62
C PRO A 257 -11.94 18.69 -14.61
N THR A 258 -12.52 19.63 -15.36
CA THR A 258 -11.92 20.36 -16.49
C THR A 258 -10.93 21.46 -16.09
N THR A 259 -10.28 21.37 -14.94
CA THR A 259 -9.27 22.37 -14.53
C THR A 259 -7.87 21.88 -14.87
N PRO A 260 -7.19 22.48 -15.87
CA PRO A 260 -5.80 22.15 -16.15
C PRO A 260 -4.91 22.64 -15.01
N ILE A 261 -4.26 21.73 -14.29
CA ILE A 261 -3.16 22.07 -13.38
C ILE A 261 -1.88 22.13 -14.20
N VAL A 262 -1.39 23.34 -14.43
CA VAL A 262 -0.08 23.59 -15.05
C VAL A 262 0.99 23.47 -13.96
N HIS A 263 1.94 22.53 -14.12
CA HIS A 263 3.13 22.47 -13.26
C HIS A 263 4.17 23.53 -13.67
N PRO A 264 4.57 24.45 -12.77
CA PRO A 264 5.36 25.62 -13.14
C PRO A 264 6.87 25.38 -13.33
N SER A 265 7.38 24.14 -13.40
CA SER A 265 8.85 23.92 -13.42
C SER A 265 9.46 23.31 -14.69
N THR A 266 8.70 22.79 -15.66
CA THR A 266 9.34 22.15 -16.84
C THR A 266 8.72 22.43 -18.20
N GLY A 267 7.50 22.98 -18.28
CA GLY A 267 6.88 23.37 -19.55
C GLY A 267 6.77 22.25 -20.61
N ARG A 268 6.89 20.97 -20.21
CA ARG A 268 6.88 19.81 -21.12
C ARG A 268 5.71 18.89 -20.81
N SER A 269 5.11 18.35 -21.87
CA SER A 269 4.02 17.37 -21.75
C SER A 269 4.54 15.99 -21.32
N VAL A 270 3.68 15.26 -20.61
CA VAL A 270 3.97 13.94 -20.02
C VAL A 270 4.44 12.92 -21.07
N SER A 271 3.92 12.99 -22.30
CA SER A 271 4.31 12.10 -23.41
C SER A 271 5.78 12.22 -23.81
N GLN A 272 6.43 13.37 -23.57
CA GLN A 272 7.84 13.56 -23.90
C GLN A 272 8.80 12.90 -22.90
N ILE A 273 8.35 12.64 -21.67
CA ILE A 273 9.19 12.06 -20.61
C ILE A 273 9.35 10.54 -20.83
N TYR A 274 8.28 9.86 -21.23
CA TYR A 274 8.27 8.41 -21.50
C TYR A 274 9.18 8.00 -22.69
N ALA A 275 9.28 8.84 -23.72
CA ALA A 275 10.14 8.57 -24.88
C ALA A 275 11.65 8.63 -24.55
N THR A 276 12.05 9.42 -23.55
CA THR A 276 13.45 9.58 -23.13
C THR A 276 13.97 8.45 -22.26
N LEU A 277 13.12 7.82 -21.44
CA LEU A 277 13.51 6.70 -20.58
C LEU A 277 13.60 5.36 -21.36
N SER A 278 13.08 5.32 -22.58
CA SER A 278 13.02 4.12 -23.43
C SER A 278 14.27 3.90 -24.30
N LYS A 279 15.31 4.74 -24.23
CA LYS A 279 16.52 4.60 -25.04
C LYS A 279 17.75 4.28 -24.18
N PRO A 280 18.44 3.15 -24.40
CA PRO A 280 19.72 2.90 -23.76
C PRO A 280 20.79 3.82 -24.37
N SER A 281 21.43 4.65 -23.54
CA SER A 281 22.56 5.48 -23.94
C SER A 281 23.86 4.65 -23.94
N ARG A 282 24.44 4.47 -25.13
CA ARG A 282 25.80 3.93 -25.33
C ARG A 282 26.83 5.02 -24.97
N PRO A 283 27.91 4.73 -24.22
CA PRO A 283 28.91 5.75 -23.91
C PRO A 283 29.83 5.95 -25.10
N THR A 284 29.87 7.18 -25.64
CA THR A 284 30.93 7.64 -26.55
C THR A 284 31.86 8.58 -25.80
N ALA A 285 33.13 8.20 -25.73
CA ALA A 285 34.21 9.07 -25.28
C ALA A 285 34.44 10.20 -26.30
N SER A 286 34.56 11.45 -25.82
CA SER A 286 35.34 12.48 -26.49
C SER A 286 35.67 13.59 -25.48
N GLY A 287 36.95 13.87 -25.32
CA GLY A 287 37.48 14.76 -24.30
C GLY A 287 37.36 16.24 -24.64
N SER A 288 37.43 17.07 -23.61
CA SER A 288 38.05 18.39 -23.74
C SER A 288 38.58 18.84 -22.37
N ARG A 289 39.86 19.23 -22.36
CA ARG A 289 40.62 19.78 -21.24
C ARG A 289 40.21 21.25 -21.04
N ILE A 290 40.25 21.80 -19.81
CA ILE A 290 41.24 22.80 -19.29
C ILE A 290 40.46 23.68 -18.27
N PRO A 291 41.02 24.28 -17.20
CA PRO A 291 42.13 23.89 -16.32
C PRO A 291 41.78 23.91 -14.82
N VAL A 292 42.72 23.39 -14.04
CA VAL A 292 42.78 23.40 -12.57
C VAL A 292 43.25 24.79 -12.09
N SER A 293 42.62 25.33 -11.05
CA SER A 293 43.28 26.25 -10.12
C SER A 293 43.23 25.68 -8.71
N ARG A 294 44.43 25.65 -8.13
CA ARG A 294 44.89 24.95 -6.94
C ARG A 294 44.83 25.92 -5.77
N ALA A 295 44.20 25.54 -4.66
CA ALA A 295 44.43 26.16 -3.37
C ALA A 295 44.76 25.08 -2.34
N SER A 296 45.89 25.31 -1.68
CA SER A 296 46.72 24.38 -0.96
C SER A 296 46.22 24.11 0.46
N THR A 297 46.48 22.89 0.92
CA THR A 297 46.44 22.41 2.30
C THR A 297 47.26 23.26 3.28
N ALA A 298 46.74 23.46 4.50
CA ALA A 298 47.57 23.53 5.70
C ALA A 298 46.75 23.13 6.95
N SER A 299 47.08 21.96 7.48
CA SER A 299 46.72 21.48 8.82
C SER A 299 47.62 22.14 9.86
N ARG A 300 47.08 22.58 11.00
CA ARG A 300 47.83 22.60 12.28
C ARG A 300 46.91 22.73 13.48
N ALA A 301 47.26 21.96 14.51
CA ALA A 301 46.52 21.70 15.74
C ALA A 301 46.89 22.64 16.90
N SER A 302 46.03 22.56 17.93
CA SER A 302 46.28 22.87 19.36
C SER A 302 46.22 24.37 19.73
N GLN A 303 45.48 24.86 20.73
CA GLN A 303 45.35 24.40 22.12
C GLN A 303 44.16 25.05 22.85
N VAL A 304 43.83 24.41 23.97
CA VAL A 304 42.81 24.68 24.98
C VAL A 304 43.20 25.85 25.88
N SER A 305 42.23 26.61 26.38
CA SER A 305 42.31 27.25 27.70
C SER A 305 40.93 27.32 28.36
N SER A 306 40.98 27.05 29.65
CA SER A 306 39.97 26.69 30.63
C SER A 306 39.11 27.83 31.17
N ALA A 307 37.89 27.51 31.61
CA ALA A 307 37.25 28.16 32.75
C ALA A 307 36.34 27.16 33.50
N SER A 308 36.65 26.98 34.78
CA SER A 308 36.00 26.08 35.73
C SER A 308 34.69 26.66 36.26
N GLY A 309 33.67 25.81 36.44
CA GLY A 309 32.43 26.11 37.16
C GLY A 309 31.86 24.86 37.80
N THR A 310 31.98 24.78 39.11
CA THR A 310 31.62 23.68 40.01
C THR A 310 30.10 23.50 40.19
N GLY A 311 29.58 22.26 40.27
CA GLY A 311 28.22 22.05 40.77
C GLY A 311 27.53 20.70 40.54
N ARG A 312 28.09 19.60 41.08
CA ARG A 312 27.41 18.48 41.77
C ARG A 312 26.11 17.87 41.16
N LEU A 313 26.22 16.64 40.62
CA LEU A 313 25.12 15.68 40.38
C LEU A 313 25.23 14.49 41.36
N PRO A 314 24.13 13.88 41.83
CA PRO A 314 24.15 12.59 42.53
C PRO A 314 23.94 11.39 41.59
N ALA A 315 24.61 10.28 41.95
CA ALA A 315 24.65 8.99 41.27
C ALA A 315 23.38 8.12 41.49
N PRO A 316 23.13 7.11 40.64
CA PRO A 316 22.08 6.12 40.85
C PRO A 316 22.53 4.97 41.78
N ALA A 317 21.64 4.53 42.66
CA ALA A 317 21.86 3.44 43.61
C ALA A 317 21.67 2.06 42.98
N THR A 318 22.53 1.14 43.42
CA THR A 318 22.52 -0.31 43.19
C THR A 318 21.96 -1.02 44.43
N SER A 319 21.25 -2.13 44.24
CA SER A 319 21.02 -3.16 45.29
C SER A 319 20.68 -4.50 44.61
N THR A 320 21.62 -5.43 44.47
CA THR A 320 21.98 -6.56 45.38
C THR A 320 20.87 -7.57 45.66
N ALA A 321 21.12 -8.80 45.21
CA ALA A 321 20.41 -10.04 45.50
C ALA A 321 20.75 -10.60 46.90
N THR A 322 19.84 -11.38 47.49
CA THR A 322 20.10 -12.30 48.61
C THR A 322 19.15 -13.50 48.55
N THR A 323 19.65 -14.64 49.03
CA THR A 323 19.26 -16.05 48.90
C THR A 323 18.16 -16.59 49.85
N SER A 324 17.32 -17.53 49.35
CA SER A 324 16.73 -18.81 49.88
C SER A 324 16.14 -18.94 51.33
N PRO A 325 15.29 -19.96 51.70
CA PRO A 325 15.17 -21.34 51.15
C PRO A 325 13.77 -22.04 51.03
N THR A 326 13.76 -23.12 50.22
CA THR A 326 13.15 -24.49 50.33
C THR A 326 11.67 -24.75 50.70
N LEU A 327 10.94 -25.54 49.86
CA LEU A 327 10.30 -26.84 50.20
C LEU A 327 9.77 -27.60 48.96
N THR A 328 9.77 -28.94 49.10
CA THR A 328 9.73 -30.07 48.14
C THR A 328 8.39 -30.35 47.42
N PRO A 329 8.34 -31.27 46.41
CA PRO A 329 7.99 -32.67 46.70
C PRO A 329 8.73 -33.76 45.89
N SER A 330 8.94 -34.88 46.60
CA SER A 330 8.85 -36.32 46.26
C SER A 330 9.37 -36.94 44.95
N ARG A 331 9.77 -38.21 45.10
CA ARG A 331 10.70 -39.05 44.34
C ARG A 331 9.98 -40.26 43.73
N GLY A 332 10.57 -40.81 42.66
CA GLY A 332 10.50 -42.22 42.26
C GLY A 332 10.00 -42.40 40.82
N ASP A 333 10.55 -43.24 39.95
CA ASP A 333 11.76 -44.06 39.91
C ASP A 333 11.99 -44.39 38.42
N ALA A 334 13.24 -44.47 37.97
CA ALA A 334 13.61 -45.12 36.71
C ALA A 334 13.88 -46.62 36.97
N PRO A 335 13.98 -47.46 35.93
CA PRO A 335 15.34 -47.73 35.47
C PRO A 335 15.53 -47.84 33.95
N SER A 336 16.78 -47.54 33.59
CA SER A 336 17.43 -47.66 32.29
C SER A 336 18.19 -48.99 32.20
N LEU A 337 18.11 -49.64 31.03
CA LEU A 337 19.07 -50.61 30.45
C LEU A 337 18.82 -50.55 28.92
N GLY A 338 19.75 -50.49 27.98
CA GLY A 338 21.20 -50.50 27.95
C GLY A 338 21.65 -50.31 26.48
N LYS A 339 22.75 -49.58 26.31
CA LYS A 339 23.66 -49.33 25.15
C LYS A 339 24.05 -50.58 24.31
N PRO A 340 24.92 -50.51 23.24
CA PRO A 340 25.31 -49.39 22.33
C PRO A 340 25.63 -49.80 20.84
N MET A 341 26.10 -48.80 20.06
CA MET A 341 27.06 -48.83 18.91
C MET A 341 26.60 -49.27 17.51
N ALA A 342 26.76 -48.37 16.52
CA ALA A 342 27.88 -48.41 15.56
C ALA A 342 27.84 -47.20 14.60
N ALA A 343 29.02 -46.63 14.35
CA ALA A 343 29.29 -45.61 13.34
C ALA A 343 29.68 -46.26 12.01
N VAL A 344 29.35 -45.64 10.87
CA VAL A 344 30.07 -45.82 9.59
C VAL A 344 30.13 -44.50 8.82
N LEU A 345 31.35 -44.18 8.38
CA LEU A 345 31.77 -43.06 7.54
C LEU A 345 31.39 -43.24 6.05
N GLY A 346 31.36 -42.12 5.33
CA GLY A 346 31.52 -42.03 3.87
C GLY A 346 30.53 -41.01 3.28
N GLY A 347 30.88 -39.83 2.79
CA GLY A 347 32.08 -39.42 2.08
C GLY A 347 31.88 -39.63 0.59
N LEU A 348 31.39 -38.63 -0.15
CA LEU A 348 31.83 -38.31 -1.52
C LEU A 348 31.33 -36.92 -1.95
N ALA A 349 32.26 -36.15 -2.51
CA ALA A 349 32.08 -34.83 -3.07
C ALA A 349 32.41 -34.85 -4.59
N LEU A 350 32.06 -33.75 -5.26
CA LEU A 350 32.41 -33.26 -6.62
C LEU A 350 31.55 -33.69 -7.84
N PRO A 351 31.53 -32.89 -8.93
CA PRO A 351 31.70 -31.42 -9.04
C PRO A 351 30.72 -30.71 -10.00
N LEU A 352 30.80 -29.37 -9.95
CA LEU A 352 30.42 -28.38 -10.97
C LEU A 352 30.79 -28.80 -12.41
N LEU A 353 29.92 -28.46 -13.36
CA LEU A 353 30.33 -28.18 -14.74
C LEU A 353 29.73 -26.82 -15.19
N PHE A 354 30.61 -25.91 -15.58
CA PHE A 354 30.31 -24.69 -16.33
C PHE A 354 29.98 -25.05 -17.78
N LEU A 355 28.92 -24.44 -18.32
CA LEU A 355 28.77 -23.97 -19.70
C LEU A 355 27.63 -22.95 -19.75
#